data_AF-A0A968Q5P7-F1
#
_entry.id   AF-A0A968Q5P7-F1
#
_cell.length_a   1.000
_cell.length_b   1.000
_cell.length_c   1.000
_cell.angle_alpha   90.00
_cell.angle_beta   90.00
_cell.angle_gamma   90.00
#
_symmetry.space_group_name_H-M   'P 1'
#
loop_
_entity.id
_entity.type
_entity.pdbx_description
1 polymer ?
#
loop_
_entity_poly.entity_id
_entity_poly.type
_entity_poly.pdbx_seq_one_letter_code
_entity_poly.pdbx_strand_id
1 'polypeptide(L)'
;MISCLRPGLGAAMAPWLAHPTQTPLVQLSAQADPEGEATPGEASSEGKPEEAEADGLKPFDQTIKDLVPQGGLFTLYQDPQANKALLGIQPAQLNQNLLLIATLESGIGEAGLFRGWPINDLVIQLRQAPDNKLQVVVPNIYFRNPQNRPPNRPQDPQLLQESFSDSILFALPILSIHPDSGEMLIDLGDFLLSRDPADISGAFPFALGSYSVNSDTSYLGELKAFPGNVEMEAVLGFSGGGGDSLFSLFSARLDSVPDSRGFSLRVRYSLSSLPSHPGFKPRLADERIGYFISAYRTPVSPTGGDPFVRYINRWPLEKQDPTAALSPPRQPIVFWIENAVPQEYRAAIREGVEWWNEAFERAGFSQAIEVRQMPPDADWDPADVRYNVIRWSDSYAPWALGLGPSRVNPLTGEILDADVVLDASVIGYLTQQYQTFSASLGAETATALLQLCGHPLEDRLLARLTRSDGAVTQPVWAG
;
A
#
# COMPACT_ATOMS: atom_id res chain seq x y z
N MET A 1 13.37 -1.67 28.77
CA MET A 1 13.64 -1.54 30.22
C MET A 1 12.63 -0.71 31.02
N ILE A 2 11.55 -0.15 30.42
CA ILE A 2 10.55 0.64 31.16
C ILE A 2 9.62 -0.23 32.05
N SER A 3 9.54 -1.54 31.83
CA SER A 3 8.66 -2.44 32.61
C SER A 3 9.20 -2.84 34.00
N CYS A 4 10.50 -2.63 34.28
CA CYS A 4 11.15 -3.23 35.47
C CYS A 4 11.23 -2.36 36.73
N LEU A 5 10.85 -1.07 36.70
CA LEU A 5 10.97 -0.19 37.88
C LEU A 5 9.67 0.57 38.20
N ARG A 6 8.70 -0.18 38.71
CA ARG A 6 7.53 0.17 39.56
C ARG A 6 6.40 1.10 39.04
N PRO A 7 5.19 0.97 39.64
CA PRO A 7 3.92 1.48 39.10
C PRO A 7 3.55 2.88 39.61
N GLY A 8 2.83 3.61 38.75
CA GLY A 8 1.93 4.70 39.14
C GLY A 8 2.57 6.08 39.27
N LEU A 9 2.47 6.89 38.22
CA LEU A 9 1.97 8.28 38.26
C LEU A 9 1.92 8.82 36.83
N GLY A 10 0.81 9.48 36.51
CA GLY A 10 0.37 9.79 35.16
C GLY A 10 1.29 10.73 34.40
N ALA A 11 1.41 10.47 33.09
CA ALA A 11 1.95 11.41 32.13
C ALA A 11 0.88 12.45 31.81
N ALA A 12 1.14 13.69 32.17
CA ALA A 12 0.57 14.87 31.55
C ALA A 12 1.70 15.60 30.83
N MET A 13 1.63 15.71 29.50
CA MET A 13 1.59 16.98 28.77
C MET A 13 1.52 16.73 27.26
N ALA A 14 0.68 17.58 26.65
CA ALA A 14 0.18 17.68 25.29
C ALA A 14 1.25 18.32 24.33
N PRO A 15 1.02 18.60 23.02
CA PRO A 15 -0.28 18.83 22.39
C PRO A 15 -0.56 18.17 21.03
N TRP A 16 -1.86 18.11 20.80
CA TRP A 16 -2.56 18.04 19.53
C TRP A 16 -2.02 19.05 18.51
N LEU A 17 -1.94 18.64 17.25
CA LEU A 17 -2.34 19.41 16.07
C LEU A 17 -2.45 18.41 14.89
N ALA A 18 -3.55 17.66 14.84
CA ALA A 18 -4.02 17.07 13.59
C ALA A 18 -5.18 17.96 13.12
N HIS A 19 -4.89 18.88 12.21
CA HIS A 19 -5.95 19.60 11.51
C HIS A 19 -6.48 18.73 10.38
N PRO A 20 -7.81 18.59 10.25
CA PRO A 20 -8.41 18.10 9.02
C PRO A 20 -8.20 19.16 7.94
N THR A 21 -7.63 18.78 6.81
CA THR A 21 -7.58 19.60 5.60
C THR A 21 -9.01 19.88 5.13
N GLN A 22 -9.56 21.02 5.53
CA GLN A 22 -10.73 21.61 4.88
C GLN A 22 -10.24 22.42 3.68
N THR A 23 -10.44 21.88 2.48
CA THR A 23 -10.33 22.67 1.25
C THR A 23 -11.58 23.56 1.15
N PRO A 24 -11.44 24.88 0.94
CA PRO A 24 -12.61 25.74 0.78
C PRO A 24 -13.31 25.44 -0.55
N LEU A 25 -14.64 25.27 -0.46
CA LEU A 25 -15.56 25.21 -1.59
C LEU A 25 -15.47 26.53 -2.39
N VAL A 26 -14.88 26.48 -3.57
CA VAL A 26 -15.04 27.54 -4.58
C VAL A 26 -16.43 27.36 -5.18
N GLN A 27 -17.31 28.33 -4.94
CA GLN A 27 -18.61 28.45 -5.61
C GLN A 27 -18.36 28.76 -7.10
N LEU A 28 -18.62 27.80 -7.99
CA LEU A 28 -18.77 28.07 -9.41
C LEU A 28 -20.21 28.56 -9.67
N SER A 29 -20.36 29.86 -9.91
CA SER A 29 -21.56 30.42 -10.53
C SER A 29 -21.48 30.19 -12.04
N ALA A 30 -22.40 29.38 -12.57
CA ALA A 30 -22.59 29.19 -14.00
C ALA A 30 -23.31 30.39 -14.63
N GLN A 31 -22.82 30.84 -15.79
CA GLN A 31 -23.58 31.62 -16.77
C GLN A 31 -23.44 30.92 -18.14
N ALA A 32 -24.59 30.48 -18.66
CA ALA A 32 -24.85 30.06 -20.04
C ALA A 32 -24.86 31.32 -20.96
N ASP A 33 -24.74 31.34 -22.29
CA ASP A 33 -25.00 30.48 -23.47
C ASP A 33 -24.47 31.31 -24.70
N PRO A 34 -24.67 30.99 -26.01
CA PRO A 34 -25.19 29.79 -26.70
C PRO A 34 -24.40 29.32 -27.96
N GLU A 35 -24.77 28.10 -28.39
CA GLU A 35 -24.97 27.50 -29.74
C GLU A 35 -24.35 28.07 -31.04
N GLY A 36 -23.91 27.14 -31.89
CA GLY A 36 -23.79 27.29 -33.34
C GLY A 36 -23.76 25.94 -34.08
N GLU A 37 -24.85 25.60 -34.76
CA GLU A 37 -25.00 24.49 -35.72
C GLU A 37 -24.24 24.73 -37.05
N ALA A 38 -23.76 23.66 -37.70
CA ALA A 38 -23.99 23.37 -39.13
C ALA A 38 -23.47 21.98 -39.56
N THR A 39 -24.14 21.44 -40.58
CA THR A 39 -24.33 20.04 -41.03
C THR A 39 -23.35 19.54 -42.13
N PRO A 40 -23.44 18.28 -42.62
CA PRO A 40 -22.32 17.45 -43.08
C PRO A 40 -22.16 17.34 -44.62
N GLY A 41 -21.03 16.78 -45.06
CA GLY A 41 -20.77 16.39 -46.45
C GLY A 41 -20.25 14.96 -46.57
N GLU A 42 -20.96 14.13 -47.34
CA GLU A 42 -20.59 12.79 -47.81
C GLU A 42 -19.52 12.84 -48.92
N ALA A 43 -18.61 11.86 -48.93
CA ALA A 43 -18.16 11.21 -50.17
C ALA A 43 -17.52 9.83 -49.87
N SER A 44 -18.04 8.83 -50.57
CA SER A 44 -17.72 7.40 -50.57
C SER A 44 -16.39 7.03 -51.24
N SER A 45 -15.76 5.93 -50.79
CA SER A 45 -15.01 5.03 -51.68
C SER A 45 -15.01 3.59 -51.15
N GLU A 46 -15.51 2.66 -51.97
CA GLU A 46 -15.51 1.21 -51.75
C GLU A 46 -14.12 0.57 -51.98
N GLY A 47 -13.79 -0.44 -51.16
CA GLY A 47 -12.71 -1.39 -51.37
C GLY A 47 -12.86 -2.65 -50.51
N LYS A 48 -13.10 -3.80 -51.16
CA LYS A 48 -13.01 -5.25 -50.80
C LYS A 48 -13.03 -5.73 -49.32
N PRO A 49 -13.64 -6.90 -49.02
CA PRO A 49 -13.93 -7.35 -47.66
C PRO A 49 -12.66 -7.86 -46.96
N GLU A 50 -12.00 -6.95 -46.26
CA GLU A 50 -11.29 -7.25 -45.03
C GLU A 50 -12.36 -7.54 -43.96
N GLU A 51 -12.16 -8.53 -43.09
CA GLU A 51 -13.00 -8.73 -41.91
C GLU A 51 -12.85 -7.51 -40.99
N ALA A 52 -13.52 -6.42 -41.35
CA ALA A 52 -13.65 -5.22 -40.54
C ALA A 52 -14.61 -5.55 -39.40
N GLU A 53 -14.01 -5.66 -38.22
CA GLU A 53 -14.37 -4.90 -37.03
C GLU A 53 -15.88 -4.75 -36.77
N ALA A 54 -16.46 -5.74 -36.10
CA ALA A 54 -17.59 -5.45 -35.23
C ALA A 54 -17.09 -4.53 -34.10
N ASP A 55 -17.64 -3.32 -33.99
CA ASP A 55 -17.36 -2.29 -32.98
C ASP A 55 -16.00 -1.55 -33.01
N GLY A 56 -15.23 -1.60 -34.13
CA GLY A 56 -13.96 -0.84 -34.24
C GLY A 56 -12.82 -1.37 -33.37
N LEU A 57 -12.92 -2.63 -32.93
CA LEU A 57 -11.93 -3.32 -32.09
C LEU A 57 -11.03 -4.22 -32.93
N LYS A 58 -9.77 -4.34 -32.52
CA LYS A 58 -8.81 -5.24 -33.16
C LYS A 58 -9.21 -6.70 -32.91
N PRO A 59 -8.93 -7.63 -33.84
CA PRO A 59 -9.14 -9.05 -33.58
C PRO A 59 -8.33 -9.54 -32.37
N PHE A 60 -8.93 -10.39 -31.54
CA PHE A 60 -8.34 -10.83 -30.27
C PHE A 60 -7.00 -11.54 -30.48
N ASP A 61 -6.97 -12.55 -31.35
CA ASP A 61 -5.75 -13.33 -31.67
C ASP A 61 -4.62 -12.45 -32.23
N GLN A 62 -4.97 -11.39 -32.96
CA GLN A 62 -3.97 -10.44 -33.46
C GLN A 62 -3.43 -9.53 -32.34
N THR A 63 -4.27 -9.19 -31.37
CA THR A 63 -3.91 -8.29 -30.26
C THR A 63 -2.95 -8.95 -29.28
N ILE A 64 -3.16 -10.24 -29.01
CA ILE A 64 -2.30 -11.07 -28.14
C ILE A 64 -1.15 -11.76 -28.88
N LYS A 65 -1.04 -11.54 -30.20
CA LYS A 65 0.00 -12.16 -31.01
C LYS A 65 1.38 -11.84 -30.42
N ASP A 66 2.21 -12.87 -30.33
CA ASP A 66 3.58 -12.83 -29.79
C ASP A 66 3.67 -12.51 -28.28
N LEU A 67 2.53 -12.43 -27.57
CA LEU A 67 2.48 -12.28 -26.11
C LEU A 67 2.35 -13.65 -25.43
N VAL A 68 3.05 -13.82 -24.32
CA VAL A 68 2.97 -15.03 -23.50
C VAL A 68 1.84 -14.90 -22.47
N PRO A 69 0.85 -15.80 -22.46
CA PRO A 69 -0.21 -15.79 -21.46
C PRO A 69 0.27 -16.37 -20.12
N GLN A 70 -0.17 -15.76 -19.02
CA GLN A 70 -0.01 -16.25 -17.65
C GLN A 70 -1.34 -16.11 -16.92
N GLY A 71 -1.94 -17.24 -16.56
CA GLY A 71 -3.22 -17.28 -15.84
C GLY A 71 -3.07 -17.01 -14.33
N GLY A 72 -4.07 -16.36 -13.75
CA GLY A 72 -4.20 -16.10 -12.33
C GLY A 72 -5.59 -15.52 -12.03
N LEU A 73 -5.67 -14.56 -11.11
CA LEU A 73 -6.90 -13.80 -10.87
C LEU A 73 -7.34 -13.14 -12.17
N PHE A 74 -6.44 -12.44 -12.85
CA PHE A 74 -6.60 -12.00 -14.24
C PHE A 74 -5.58 -12.70 -15.13
N THR A 75 -5.86 -12.75 -16.43
CA THR A 75 -4.89 -13.26 -17.40
C THR A 75 -3.91 -12.15 -17.74
N LEU A 76 -2.60 -12.38 -17.59
CA LEU A 76 -1.59 -11.49 -18.14
C LEU A 76 -1.17 -11.99 -19.53
N TYR A 77 -1.09 -11.11 -20.51
CA TYR A 77 -0.46 -11.40 -21.79
C TYR A 77 0.75 -10.48 -21.95
N GLN A 78 1.97 -11.00 -21.99
CA GLN A 78 3.16 -10.17 -21.91
C GLN A 78 4.28 -10.57 -22.88
N ASP A 79 5.00 -9.57 -23.36
CA ASP A 79 6.33 -9.67 -23.97
C ASP A 79 7.28 -8.74 -23.21
N PRO A 80 8.07 -9.29 -22.27
CA PRO A 80 9.03 -8.50 -21.49
C PRO A 80 10.10 -7.81 -22.34
N GLN A 81 10.47 -8.38 -23.51
CA GLN A 81 11.50 -7.78 -24.37
C GLN A 81 10.98 -6.53 -25.09
N ALA A 82 9.69 -6.54 -25.46
CA ALA A 82 9.03 -5.38 -26.06
C ALA A 82 8.43 -4.41 -25.03
N ASN A 83 8.56 -4.68 -23.72
CA ASN A 83 7.88 -3.97 -22.64
C ASN A 83 6.36 -3.83 -22.84
N LYS A 84 5.74 -4.83 -23.47
CA LYS A 84 4.32 -4.83 -23.80
C LYS A 84 3.59 -5.82 -22.89
N ALA A 85 2.55 -5.36 -22.21
CA ALA A 85 1.70 -6.25 -21.43
C ALA A 85 0.24 -5.81 -21.48
N LEU A 86 -0.65 -6.80 -21.54
CA LEU A 86 -2.10 -6.63 -21.51
C LEU A 86 -2.68 -7.38 -20.32
N LEU A 87 -3.75 -6.84 -19.76
CA LEU A 87 -4.56 -7.50 -18.75
C LEU A 87 -5.86 -8.00 -19.39
N GLY A 88 -6.08 -9.31 -19.32
CA GLY A 88 -7.32 -9.98 -19.72
C GLY A 88 -8.32 -9.98 -18.57
N ILE A 89 -9.49 -9.39 -18.83
CA ILE A 89 -10.56 -9.20 -17.85
C ILE A 89 -11.80 -9.94 -18.32
N GLN A 90 -12.23 -10.92 -17.55
CA GLN A 90 -13.46 -11.67 -17.81
C GLN A 90 -14.69 -10.84 -17.41
N PRO A 91 -15.84 -10.99 -18.10
CA PRO A 91 -17.06 -10.27 -17.74
C PRO A 91 -17.50 -10.47 -16.28
N ALA A 92 -17.26 -11.66 -15.72
CA ALA A 92 -17.56 -11.98 -14.33
C ALA A 92 -16.76 -11.18 -13.29
N GLN A 93 -15.67 -10.54 -13.70
CA GLN A 93 -14.80 -9.74 -12.84
C GLN A 93 -15.19 -8.26 -12.81
N LEU A 94 -16.08 -7.84 -13.71
CA LEU A 94 -16.61 -6.48 -13.71
C LEU A 94 -17.49 -6.23 -12.48
N ASN A 95 -17.50 -4.96 -12.05
CA ASN A 95 -18.30 -4.46 -10.93
C ASN A 95 -18.02 -5.16 -9.57
N GLN A 96 -16.96 -5.95 -9.49
CA GLN A 96 -16.49 -6.55 -8.24
C GLN A 96 -15.57 -5.58 -7.51
N ASN A 97 -15.64 -5.57 -6.18
CA ASN A 97 -14.67 -4.84 -5.36
C ASN A 97 -13.33 -5.57 -5.41
N LEU A 98 -12.34 -4.87 -5.93
CA LEU A 98 -10.94 -5.28 -5.96
C LEU A 98 -10.16 -4.36 -5.04
N LEU A 99 -9.04 -4.85 -4.52
CA LEU A 99 -8.10 -4.06 -3.74
C LEU A 99 -6.88 -3.79 -4.61
N LEU A 100 -6.60 -2.52 -4.88
CA LEU A 100 -5.39 -2.06 -5.55
C LEU A 100 -4.50 -1.41 -4.50
N ILE A 101 -3.41 -2.08 -4.17
CA ILE A 101 -2.39 -1.59 -3.23
C ILE A 101 -1.18 -1.13 -4.02
N ALA A 102 -0.65 0.05 -3.69
CA ALA A 102 0.59 0.55 -4.23
C ALA A 102 1.64 0.73 -3.11
N THR A 103 2.83 0.17 -3.34
CA THR A 103 3.97 0.20 -2.42
C THR A 103 5.25 0.59 -3.16
N LEU A 104 6.10 1.39 -2.54
CA LEU A 104 7.41 1.78 -3.08
C LEU A 104 8.43 0.65 -2.90
N GLU A 105 8.86 0.01 -3.98
CA GLU A 105 9.98 -0.96 -3.97
C GLU A 105 11.35 -0.28 -4.12
N SER A 106 11.36 1.01 -4.46
CA SER A 106 12.51 1.90 -4.34
C SER A 106 12.05 3.30 -3.95
N GLY A 107 12.97 4.11 -3.46
CA GLY A 107 12.72 5.49 -3.09
C GLY A 107 13.94 6.36 -3.36
N ILE A 108 13.81 7.65 -3.10
CA ILE A 108 14.95 8.57 -3.06
C ILE A 108 15.53 8.68 -1.65
N GLY A 109 14.90 8.11 -0.62
CA GLY A 109 15.47 8.11 0.74
C GLY A 109 15.25 9.43 1.49
N GLU A 110 14.36 10.29 0.99
CA GLU A 110 13.89 11.51 1.63
C GLU A 110 12.43 11.83 1.21
N ALA A 111 11.83 12.87 1.79
CA ALA A 111 10.54 13.44 1.39
C ALA A 111 9.35 12.47 1.31
N GLY A 112 9.33 11.41 2.12
CA GLY A 112 8.25 10.41 2.12
C GLY A 112 8.41 9.33 1.04
N LEU A 113 9.45 9.42 0.20
CA LEU A 113 9.73 8.48 -0.87
C LEU A 113 10.81 7.48 -0.43
N PHE A 114 10.39 6.53 0.40
CA PHE A 114 11.26 5.55 1.03
C PHE A 114 10.89 4.13 0.60
N ARG A 115 11.87 3.22 0.57
CA ARG A 115 11.63 1.82 0.19
C ARG A 115 10.73 1.13 1.23
N GLY A 116 9.82 0.30 0.73
CA GLY A 116 8.83 -0.46 1.49
C GLY A 116 7.62 0.34 1.95
N TRP A 117 7.54 1.63 1.61
CA TRP A 117 6.46 2.47 2.11
C TRP A 117 5.17 2.32 1.32
N PRO A 118 4.03 2.37 2.02
CA PRO A 118 2.73 2.45 1.37
C PRO A 118 2.58 3.79 0.65
N ILE A 119 2.02 3.74 -0.56
CA ILE A 119 1.63 4.93 -1.31
C ILE A 119 0.15 5.17 -1.12
N ASN A 120 -0.67 4.24 -1.62
CA ASN A 120 -2.12 4.37 -1.63
C ASN A 120 -2.77 2.98 -1.70
N ASP A 121 -3.92 2.84 -1.05
CA ASP A 121 -4.76 1.65 -1.08
C ASP A 121 -6.16 2.02 -1.51
N LEU A 122 -6.58 1.47 -2.63
CA LEU A 122 -7.88 1.78 -3.20
C LEU A 122 -8.70 0.50 -3.31
N VAL A 123 -9.92 0.54 -2.77
CA VAL A 123 -10.94 -0.35 -3.29
C VAL A 123 -11.36 0.20 -4.64
N ILE A 124 -11.24 -0.61 -5.69
CA ILE A 124 -11.64 -0.24 -7.05
C ILE A 124 -12.65 -1.23 -7.60
N GLN A 125 -13.35 -0.80 -8.64
CA GLN A 125 -14.17 -1.63 -9.51
C GLN A 125 -13.81 -1.34 -10.96
N LEU A 126 -13.73 -2.39 -11.76
CA LEU A 126 -13.62 -2.27 -13.20
C LEU A 126 -15.04 -2.30 -13.77
N ARG A 127 -15.44 -1.23 -14.45
CA ARG A 127 -16.79 -1.11 -15.03
C ARG A 127 -16.69 -0.90 -16.53
N GLN A 128 -17.39 -1.72 -17.30
CA GLN A 128 -17.51 -1.47 -18.73
C GLN A 128 -18.43 -0.27 -18.94
N ALA A 129 -17.95 0.69 -19.71
CA ALA A 129 -18.66 1.88 -20.14
C ALA A 129 -18.97 1.79 -21.65
N PRO A 130 -19.88 2.64 -22.16
CA PRO A 130 -20.10 2.78 -23.60
C PRO A 130 -18.81 3.10 -24.37
N ASP A 131 -18.85 2.92 -25.69
CA ASP A 131 -17.75 3.22 -26.61
C ASP A 131 -16.45 2.43 -26.31
N ASN A 132 -16.60 1.15 -25.95
CA ASN A 132 -15.49 0.23 -25.69
C ASN A 132 -14.47 0.77 -24.67
N LYS A 133 -14.97 1.33 -23.57
CA LYS A 133 -14.14 1.83 -22.47
C LYS A 133 -14.32 1.00 -21.21
N LEU A 134 -13.24 0.86 -20.46
CA LEU A 134 -13.24 0.29 -19.12
C LEU A 134 -12.91 1.40 -18.12
N GLN A 135 -13.85 1.73 -17.25
CA GLN A 135 -13.65 2.68 -16.17
C GLN A 135 -13.00 2.00 -14.97
N VAL A 136 -12.02 2.69 -14.39
CA VAL A 136 -11.49 2.38 -13.05
C VAL A 136 -12.19 3.29 -12.06
N VAL A 137 -13.02 2.67 -11.20
CA VAL A 137 -13.94 3.39 -10.33
C VAL A 137 -13.62 3.08 -8.88
N VAL A 138 -13.49 4.09 -8.03
CA VAL A 138 -13.47 3.93 -6.58
C VAL A 138 -14.92 4.02 -6.08
N PRO A 139 -15.53 2.90 -5.63
CA PRO A 139 -16.90 2.91 -5.15
C PRO A 139 -16.99 3.73 -3.85
N ASN A 140 -18.10 4.45 -3.68
CA ASN A 140 -18.36 5.21 -2.47
C ASN A 140 -18.72 4.27 -1.32
N ILE A 141 -17.70 3.75 -0.68
CA ILE A 141 -17.82 2.94 0.52
C ILE A 141 -17.81 3.82 1.78
N TYR A 142 -17.83 5.15 1.69
CA TYR A 142 -17.84 5.99 2.88
C TYR A 142 -19.26 6.22 3.39
N PHE A 143 -20.24 6.35 2.50
CA PHE A 143 -21.66 6.47 2.87
C PHE A 143 -22.38 5.13 2.74
N ARG A 144 -22.82 4.54 3.86
CA ARG A 144 -23.46 3.22 3.85
C ARG A 144 -24.66 3.13 4.77
N ASN A 145 -25.59 2.23 4.44
CA ASN A 145 -26.63 1.82 5.37
C ASN A 145 -26.02 0.98 6.52
N PRO A 146 -26.44 1.19 7.78
CA PRO A 146 -26.00 0.36 8.89
C PRO A 146 -26.55 -1.07 8.77
N GLN A 147 -25.70 -2.08 9.02
CA GLN A 147 -26.08 -3.49 8.85
C GLN A 147 -27.21 -3.96 9.78
N ASN A 148 -27.33 -3.36 10.97
CA ASN A 148 -28.34 -3.74 11.97
C ASN A 148 -29.41 -2.65 12.16
N ARG A 149 -30.09 -2.25 11.07
CA ARG A 149 -31.18 -1.28 11.18
C ARG A 149 -32.48 -1.94 11.63
N PRO A 150 -33.28 -1.31 12.51
CA PRO A 150 -34.63 -1.80 12.79
C PRO A 150 -35.49 -1.79 11.50
N PRO A 151 -36.32 -2.83 11.28
CA PRO A 151 -37.01 -3.09 10.01
C PRO A 151 -38.04 -2.02 9.60
N ASN A 152 -38.37 -1.09 10.50
CA ASN A 152 -39.38 -0.06 10.31
C ASN A 152 -38.84 1.28 9.77
N ARG A 153 -37.56 1.37 9.37
CA ARG A 153 -37.00 2.54 8.66
C ARG A 153 -36.04 2.15 7.52
N PRO A 154 -36.46 1.42 6.49
CA PRO A 154 -35.61 1.20 5.33
C PRO A 154 -35.30 2.55 4.68
N GLN A 155 -34.02 2.90 4.53
CA GLN A 155 -33.64 3.86 3.49
C GLN A 155 -33.39 3.03 2.26
N ASP A 156 -33.93 3.52 1.16
CA ASP A 156 -33.71 2.95 -0.14
C ASP A 156 -32.20 2.91 -0.43
N PRO A 157 -31.58 1.73 -0.62
CA PRO A 157 -30.20 1.63 -1.08
C PRO A 157 -29.95 2.42 -2.37
N GLN A 158 -30.96 2.54 -3.24
CA GLN A 158 -30.87 3.32 -4.48
C GLN A 158 -30.69 4.81 -4.18
N LEU A 159 -31.47 5.36 -3.25
CA LEU A 159 -31.35 6.78 -2.86
C LEU A 159 -29.94 7.11 -2.36
N LEU A 160 -29.28 6.22 -1.61
CA LEU A 160 -27.91 6.47 -1.18
C LEU A 160 -26.92 6.46 -2.32
N GLN A 161 -27.05 5.49 -3.22
CA GLN A 161 -26.18 5.40 -4.40
C GLN A 161 -26.36 6.62 -5.31
N GLU A 162 -27.60 7.10 -5.47
CA GLU A 162 -27.92 8.31 -6.26
C GLU A 162 -27.47 9.59 -5.55
N SER A 163 -27.47 9.62 -4.21
CA SER A 163 -27.06 10.80 -3.43
C SER A 163 -25.54 10.92 -3.26
N PHE A 164 -24.82 9.79 -3.31
CA PHE A 164 -23.38 9.72 -3.06
C PHE A 164 -22.70 8.97 -4.20
N SER A 165 -22.23 9.73 -5.19
CA SER A 165 -21.56 9.17 -6.36
C SER A 165 -20.29 8.40 -6.00
N ASP A 166 -20.02 7.37 -6.79
CA ASP A 166 -18.70 6.78 -6.92
C ASP A 166 -17.74 7.76 -7.63
N SER A 167 -16.43 7.56 -7.44
CA SER A 167 -15.40 8.36 -8.10
C SER A 167 -14.83 7.61 -9.30
N ILE A 168 -14.98 8.15 -10.50
CA ILE A 168 -14.34 7.61 -11.70
C ILE A 168 -12.95 8.23 -11.78
N LEU A 169 -11.90 7.42 -11.63
CA LEU A 169 -10.52 7.92 -11.69
C LEU A 169 -10.13 8.23 -13.13
N PHE A 170 -10.36 7.27 -14.02
CA PHE A 170 -10.10 7.38 -15.46
C PHE A 170 -10.79 6.22 -16.21
N ALA A 171 -10.74 6.28 -17.54
CA ALA A 171 -11.20 5.22 -18.43
C ALA A 171 -10.07 4.79 -19.37
N LEU A 172 -9.92 3.48 -19.56
CA LEU A 172 -8.99 2.85 -20.48
C LEU A 172 -9.74 2.37 -21.72
N PRO A 173 -9.16 2.45 -22.92
CA PRO A 173 -9.72 1.81 -24.10
C PRO A 173 -9.64 0.29 -23.96
N ILE A 174 -10.73 -0.40 -24.31
CA ILE A 174 -10.73 -1.84 -24.53
C ILE A 174 -10.12 -2.06 -25.92
N LEU A 175 -9.01 -2.79 -25.99
CA LEU A 175 -8.29 -3.01 -27.25
C LEU A 175 -8.93 -4.09 -28.12
N SER A 176 -9.50 -5.09 -27.47
CA SER A 176 -10.17 -6.23 -28.09
C SER A 176 -11.08 -6.94 -27.10
N ILE A 177 -12.06 -7.66 -27.62
CA ILE A 177 -12.96 -8.53 -26.86
C ILE A 177 -12.96 -9.91 -27.53
N HIS A 178 -12.71 -10.96 -26.75
CA HIS A 178 -12.77 -12.32 -27.26
C HIS A 178 -14.22 -12.68 -27.65
N PRO A 179 -14.48 -13.19 -28.86
CA PRO A 179 -15.85 -13.41 -29.36
C PRO A 179 -16.67 -14.39 -28.52
N ASP A 180 -16.05 -15.48 -28.03
CA ASP A 180 -16.77 -16.50 -27.24
C ASP A 180 -16.82 -16.22 -25.73
N SER A 181 -15.67 -15.90 -25.10
CA SER A 181 -15.60 -15.71 -23.65
C SER A 181 -16.01 -14.31 -23.19
N GLY A 182 -15.98 -13.31 -24.07
CA GLY A 182 -16.15 -11.90 -23.72
C GLY A 182 -14.98 -11.30 -22.94
N GLU A 183 -13.82 -11.97 -22.90
CA GLU A 183 -12.62 -11.44 -22.24
C GLU A 183 -12.19 -10.13 -22.92
N MET A 184 -12.07 -9.06 -22.13
CA MET A 184 -11.63 -7.73 -22.57
C MET A 184 -10.13 -7.57 -22.34
N LEU A 185 -9.42 -6.98 -23.30
CA LEU A 185 -8.00 -6.65 -23.17
C LEU A 185 -7.81 -5.15 -22.92
N ILE A 186 -7.06 -4.80 -21.87
CA ILE A 186 -6.56 -3.44 -21.63
C ILE A 186 -5.03 -3.40 -21.65
N ASP A 187 -4.47 -2.23 -21.97
CA ASP A 187 -3.02 -1.98 -21.95
C ASP A 187 -2.54 -1.67 -20.52
N LEU A 188 -1.61 -2.48 -20.00
CA LEU A 188 -1.02 -2.24 -18.67
C LEU A 188 -0.04 -1.06 -18.66
N GLY A 189 0.59 -0.74 -19.79
CA GLY A 189 1.43 0.44 -19.93
C GLY A 189 0.63 1.73 -19.81
N ASP A 190 -0.54 1.81 -20.48
CA ASP A 190 -1.46 2.94 -20.26
C ASP A 190 -1.89 2.99 -18.79
N PHE A 191 -2.40 1.87 -18.26
CA PHE A 191 -2.90 1.78 -16.89
C PHE A 191 -1.88 2.21 -15.81
N LEU A 192 -0.66 1.69 -15.85
CA LEU A 192 0.32 1.88 -14.77
C LEU A 192 1.26 3.06 -15.01
N LEU A 193 1.68 3.29 -16.26
CA LEU A 193 2.71 4.29 -16.57
C LEU A 193 2.11 5.65 -16.93
N SER A 194 0.90 5.68 -17.49
CA SER A 194 0.29 6.93 -17.98
C SER A 194 -0.79 7.48 -17.06
N ARG A 195 -1.52 6.61 -16.33
CA ARG A 195 -2.64 7.05 -15.48
C ARG A 195 -2.27 7.33 -14.03
N ASP A 196 -1.08 6.95 -13.58
CA ASP A 196 -0.64 7.07 -12.17
C ASP A 196 -1.76 6.64 -11.19
N PRO A 197 -2.16 5.37 -11.19
CA PRO A 197 -3.38 4.93 -10.51
C PRO A 197 -3.33 5.09 -8.98
N ALA A 198 -2.14 5.30 -8.41
CA ALA A 198 -1.96 5.58 -6.98
C ALA A 198 -1.90 7.09 -6.66
N ASP A 199 -1.95 7.96 -7.66
CA ASP A 199 -1.82 9.42 -7.55
C ASP A 199 -0.52 9.85 -6.84
N ILE A 200 0.61 9.25 -7.23
CA ILE A 200 1.92 9.54 -6.65
C ILE A 200 2.29 11.00 -6.91
N SER A 201 2.08 11.44 -8.16
CA SER A 201 2.40 12.81 -8.58
C SER A 201 1.54 13.85 -7.88
N GLY A 202 0.32 13.50 -7.46
CA GLY A 202 -0.59 14.39 -6.73
C GLY A 202 -0.04 14.82 -5.36
N ALA A 203 0.84 14.03 -4.74
CA ALA A 203 1.50 14.38 -3.48
C ALA A 203 2.68 15.35 -3.66
N PHE A 204 3.24 15.46 -4.86
CA PHE A 204 4.49 16.17 -5.10
C PHE A 204 4.42 17.69 -4.95
N PRO A 205 3.36 18.43 -5.35
CA PRO A 205 3.31 19.88 -5.20
C PRO A 205 3.57 20.38 -3.78
N PHE A 206 3.24 19.57 -2.76
CA PHE A 206 3.45 19.91 -1.34
C PHE A 206 4.76 19.38 -0.76
N ALA A 207 5.39 18.38 -1.39
CA ALA A 207 6.58 17.69 -0.88
C ALA A 207 7.85 17.99 -1.67
N LEU A 208 7.75 18.03 -3.01
CA LEU A 208 8.86 18.08 -3.96
C LEU A 208 8.74 19.24 -4.97
N GLY A 209 7.57 19.89 -5.03
CA GLY A 209 7.23 20.86 -6.06
C GLY A 209 6.68 20.20 -7.33
N SER A 210 6.97 20.78 -8.49
CA SER A 210 6.37 20.37 -9.77
C SER A 210 7.18 19.26 -10.44
N TYR A 211 6.91 18.01 -10.08
CA TYR A 211 7.34 16.82 -10.83
C TYR A 211 6.12 16.11 -11.40
N SER A 212 6.30 15.47 -12.56
CA SER A 212 5.27 14.62 -13.19
C SER A 212 5.92 13.35 -13.73
N VAL A 213 5.11 12.29 -13.87
CA VAL A 213 5.53 11.08 -14.56
C VAL A 213 5.98 11.43 -15.98
N ASN A 214 7.09 10.83 -16.39
CA ASN A 214 7.66 10.91 -17.71
C ASN A 214 7.62 9.51 -18.33
N SER A 215 6.66 9.30 -19.25
CA SER A 215 6.43 8.03 -19.92
C SER A 215 7.64 7.52 -20.71
N ASP A 216 8.45 8.42 -21.29
CA ASP A 216 9.62 8.04 -22.10
C ASP A 216 10.73 7.40 -21.27
N THR A 217 10.72 7.67 -19.96
CA THR A 217 11.67 7.11 -18.98
C THR A 217 11.02 6.08 -18.06
N SER A 218 9.74 5.76 -18.30
CA SER A 218 8.98 4.79 -17.52
C SER A 218 8.81 3.49 -18.27
N TYR A 219 8.79 2.38 -17.55
CA TYR A 219 8.62 1.05 -18.15
C TYR A 219 8.01 0.05 -17.16
N LEU A 220 7.38 -0.99 -17.69
CA LEU A 220 6.88 -2.10 -16.88
C LEU A 220 8.05 -2.97 -16.40
N GLY A 221 8.06 -3.30 -15.11
CA GLY A 221 9.00 -4.25 -14.54
C GLY A 221 8.44 -5.67 -14.55
N GLU A 222 8.70 -6.41 -13.48
CA GLU A 222 8.19 -7.77 -13.34
C GLU A 222 6.66 -7.81 -13.16
N LEU A 223 6.00 -8.70 -13.91
CA LEU A 223 4.55 -8.93 -13.83
C LEU A 223 4.29 -10.41 -13.53
N LYS A 224 3.47 -10.69 -12.52
CA LYS A 224 3.12 -12.05 -12.11
C LYS A 224 1.63 -12.16 -11.80
N ALA A 225 0.99 -13.17 -12.36
CA ALA A 225 -0.38 -13.52 -12.04
C ALA A 225 -0.40 -14.73 -11.09
N PHE A 226 -1.20 -14.62 -10.03
CA PHE A 226 -1.44 -15.67 -9.04
C PHE A 226 -2.95 -15.88 -8.87
N PRO A 227 -3.43 -16.98 -8.27
CA PRO A 227 -4.86 -17.23 -8.16
C PRO A 227 -5.68 -16.14 -7.44
N GLY A 228 -5.07 -15.43 -6.48
CA GLY A 228 -5.77 -14.43 -5.65
C GLY A 228 -5.48 -12.97 -5.99
N ASN A 229 -4.45 -12.70 -6.79
CA ASN A 229 -3.91 -11.38 -7.08
C ASN A 229 -3.05 -11.36 -8.35
N VAL A 230 -2.79 -10.16 -8.85
CA VAL A 230 -1.81 -9.88 -9.90
C VAL A 230 -0.85 -8.83 -9.36
N GLU A 231 0.44 -9.17 -9.36
CA GLU A 231 1.53 -8.29 -8.96
C GLU A 231 2.13 -7.64 -10.20
N MET A 232 2.18 -6.31 -10.21
CA MET A 232 2.63 -5.53 -11.35
C MET A 232 3.63 -4.48 -10.89
N GLU A 233 4.84 -4.48 -11.44
CA GLU A 233 5.80 -3.40 -11.20
C GLU A 233 5.81 -2.39 -12.33
N ALA A 234 5.86 -1.12 -11.94
CA ALA A 234 6.16 0.00 -12.80
C ALA A 234 7.42 0.68 -12.29
N VAL A 235 8.40 0.87 -13.16
CA VAL A 235 9.48 1.81 -12.92
C VAL A 235 9.04 3.14 -13.52
N LEU A 236 8.62 4.06 -12.67
CA LEU A 236 8.13 5.38 -13.05
C LEU A 236 9.28 6.38 -13.01
N GLY A 237 9.63 6.91 -14.18
CA GLY A 237 10.53 8.05 -14.27
C GLY A 237 9.76 9.34 -14.03
N PHE A 238 10.35 10.25 -13.26
CA PHE A 238 9.81 11.57 -12.97
C PHE A 238 10.78 12.63 -13.47
N SER A 239 10.23 13.66 -14.09
CA SER A 239 10.99 14.84 -14.51
C SER A 239 10.30 16.11 -14.04
N GLY A 240 11.09 17.13 -13.70
CA GLY A 240 10.56 18.38 -13.18
C GLY A 240 11.53 19.07 -12.23
N GLY A 241 11.00 19.62 -11.15
CA GLY A 241 11.80 20.25 -10.09
C GLY A 241 12.33 21.65 -10.43
N GLY A 242 12.09 22.15 -11.64
CA GLY A 242 12.46 23.51 -12.06
C GLY A 242 11.28 24.21 -12.74
N GLY A 243 10.71 25.22 -12.09
CA GLY A 243 9.68 26.07 -12.68
C GLY A 243 9.33 27.28 -11.82
N ASP A 244 8.98 28.40 -12.47
CA ASP A 244 8.43 29.63 -11.88
C ASP A 244 6.99 29.44 -11.36
N SER A 245 6.71 28.34 -10.66
CA SER A 245 5.42 28.12 -10.00
C SER A 245 5.47 28.64 -8.57
N LEU A 246 4.32 29.04 -8.01
CA LEU A 246 4.21 29.38 -6.57
C LEU A 246 4.67 28.22 -5.67
N PHE A 247 4.65 26.98 -6.17
CA PHE A 247 5.11 25.78 -5.48
C PHE A 247 6.63 25.60 -5.51
N SER A 248 7.36 26.41 -6.28
CA SER A 248 8.83 26.47 -6.24
C SER A 248 9.36 26.90 -4.87
N LEU A 249 8.54 27.61 -4.07
CA LEU A 249 8.86 27.89 -2.65
C LEU A 249 8.92 26.63 -1.78
N PHE A 250 8.28 25.54 -2.22
CA PHE A 250 8.37 24.20 -1.62
C PHE A 250 9.29 23.28 -2.42
N SER A 251 10.04 23.78 -3.40
CA SER A 251 11.05 22.98 -4.08
C SER A 251 12.15 22.64 -3.09
N ALA A 252 12.03 21.46 -2.48
CA ALA A 252 13.08 20.88 -1.69
C ALA A 252 14.24 20.60 -2.65
N ARG A 253 15.42 21.14 -2.36
CA ARG A 253 16.65 20.59 -2.90
C ARG A 253 16.68 19.13 -2.45
N LEU A 254 16.63 18.20 -3.40
CA LEU A 254 16.75 16.78 -3.12
C LEU A 254 18.23 16.48 -2.91
N ASP A 255 18.63 16.31 -1.67
CA ASP A 255 20.03 16.07 -1.28
C ASP A 255 20.45 14.62 -1.50
N SER A 256 19.48 13.69 -1.52
CA SER A 256 19.75 12.27 -1.76
C SER A 256 19.76 11.90 -3.25
N VAL A 257 19.30 12.81 -4.13
CA VAL A 257 19.28 12.60 -5.58
C VAL A 257 20.48 13.30 -6.22
N PRO A 258 21.31 12.61 -7.04
CA PRO A 258 22.49 13.22 -7.67
C PRO A 258 22.19 14.39 -8.61
N ASP A 259 21.04 14.38 -9.29
CA ASP A 259 20.56 15.44 -10.18
C ASP A 259 19.04 15.59 -10.01
N SER A 260 18.60 16.73 -9.47
CA SER A 260 17.20 16.97 -9.15
C SER A 260 16.31 17.25 -10.38
N ARG A 261 16.81 17.17 -11.62
CA ARG A 261 15.96 17.33 -12.81
C ARG A 261 15.05 16.11 -13.04
N GLY A 262 15.41 14.97 -12.46
CA GLY A 262 14.58 13.78 -12.51
C GLY A 262 15.12 12.62 -11.69
N PHE A 263 14.23 11.70 -11.35
CA PHE A 263 14.53 10.49 -10.60
C PHE A 263 13.53 9.39 -11.00
N SER A 264 13.77 8.15 -10.58
CA SER A 264 12.84 7.04 -10.84
C SER A 264 12.39 6.39 -9.54
N LEU A 265 11.12 5.99 -9.49
CA LEU A 265 10.56 5.18 -8.42
C LEU A 265 10.09 3.85 -8.99
N ARG A 266 10.49 2.75 -8.36
CA ARG A 266 9.93 1.43 -8.61
C ARG A 266 8.74 1.24 -7.70
N VAL A 267 7.57 1.07 -8.29
CA VAL A 267 6.29 0.94 -7.60
C VAL A 267 5.74 -0.43 -7.91
N ARG A 268 5.37 -1.17 -6.87
CA ARG A 268 4.63 -2.41 -7.00
C ARG A 268 3.15 -2.16 -6.74
N TYR A 269 2.33 -2.60 -7.68
CA TYR A 269 0.89 -2.63 -7.60
C TYR A 269 0.41 -4.06 -7.41
N SER A 270 -0.22 -4.33 -6.27
CA SER A 270 -0.94 -5.59 -6.02
C SER A 270 -2.42 -5.35 -6.30
N LEU A 271 -2.93 -5.96 -7.37
CA LEU A 271 -4.37 -6.00 -7.67
C LEU A 271 -4.95 -7.34 -7.22
N SER A 272 -5.70 -7.33 -6.12
CA SER A 272 -6.31 -8.54 -5.56
C SER A 272 -7.83 -8.48 -5.55
N SER A 273 -8.46 -9.64 -5.42
CA SER A 273 -9.83 -9.67 -4.93
C SER A 273 -9.89 -9.07 -3.52
N LEU A 274 -11.00 -8.41 -3.16
CA LEU A 274 -11.21 -7.96 -1.78
C LEU A 274 -11.68 -9.17 -0.94
N PRO A 275 -10.86 -9.72 -0.02
CA PRO A 275 -11.21 -10.94 0.69
C PRO A 275 -12.41 -10.72 1.61
N SER A 276 -13.28 -11.74 1.67
CA SER A 276 -14.35 -11.83 2.65
C SER A 276 -14.22 -13.18 3.33
N HIS A 277 -13.57 -13.22 4.49
CA HIS A 277 -13.40 -14.48 5.22
C HIS A 277 -14.75 -14.93 5.80
N PRO A 278 -15.25 -16.12 5.40
CA PRO A 278 -16.52 -16.62 5.90
C PRO A 278 -16.50 -16.71 7.43
N GLY A 279 -17.47 -16.06 8.07
CA GLY A 279 -17.58 -16.05 9.54
C GLY A 279 -16.86 -14.89 10.24
N PHE A 280 -16.04 -14.10 9.55
CA PHE A 280 -15.50 -12.87 10.13
C PHE A 280 -16.63 -11.91 10.45
N LYS A 281 -16.65 -11.41 11.69
CA LYS A 281 -17.65 -10.45 12.16
C LYS A 281 -16.97 -9.13 12.51
N PRO A 282 -17.36 -8.01 11.87
CA PRO A 282 -16.92 -6.68 12.26
C PRO A 282 -17.23 -6.43 13.74
N ARG A 283 -16.31 -5.77 14.45
CA ARG A 283 -16.50 -5.41 15.87
C ARG A 283 -16.45 -3.90 16.01
N LEU A 284 -17.48 -3.33 16.64
CA LEU A 284 -17.55 -1.89 16.89
C LEU A 284 -16.41 -1.44 17.82
N ALA A 285 -15.86 -0.27 17.53
CA ALA A 285 -14.86 0.37 18.38
C ALA A 285 -15.50 0.90 19.67
N ASP A 286 -14.85 0.64 20.79
CA ASP A 286 -15.19 1.26 22.08
C ASP A 286 -14.40 2.57 22.21
N GLU A 287 -15.10 3.69 22.34
CA GLU A 287 -14.50 5.03 22.34
C GLU A 287 -13.54 5.29 23.51
N ARG A 288 -13.58 4.44 24.55
CA ARG A 288 -12.71 4.56 25.73
C ARG A 288 -11.31 3.96 25.50
N ILE A 289 -11.12 3.24 24.39
CA ILE A 289 -9.90 2.50 24.08
C ILE A 289 -9.38 2.97 22.72
N GLY A 290 -8.06 3.24 22.64
CA GLY A 290 -7.40 3.56 21.38
C GLY A 290 -7.29 2.32 20.49
N TYR A 291 -8.03 2.29 19.39
CA TYR A 291 -7.92 1.27 18.34
C TYR A 291 -7.52 1.92 17.01
N PHE A 292 -6.85 1.15 16.16
CA PHE A 292 -6.93 1.40 14.72
C PHE A 292 -8.33 1.06 14.26
N ILE A 293 -8.94 1.93 13.45
CA ILE A 293 -10.35 1.81 13.07
C ILE A 293 -10.57 1.99 11.57
N SER A 294 -11.60 1.31 11.08
CA SER A 294 -12.22 1.56 9.79
C SER A 294 -13.58 2.21 10.05
N ALA A 295 -13.82 3.40 9.48
CA ALA A 295 -15.04 4.16 9.75
C ALA A 295 -15.83 4.43 8.46
N TYR A 296 -17.15 4.39 8.58
CA TYR A 296 -18.05 4.84 7.53
C TYR A 296 -19.17 5.68 8.13
N ARG A 297 -19.72 6.57 7.30
CA ARG A 297 -20.81 7.45 7.68
C ARG A 297 -22.15 6.82 7.33
N THR A 298 -23.07 6.88 8.27
CA THR A 298 -24.48 6.54 8.07
C THR A 298 -25.28 7.79 7.74
N PRO A 299 -26.42 7.65 7.04
CA PRO A 299 -27.28 8.78 6.75
C PRO A 299 -27.80 9.45 8.02
N VAL A 300 -28.09 10.75 7.92
CA VAL A 300 -28.46 11.58 9.07
C VAL A 300 -29.68 10.99 9.79
N SER A 301 -29.52 10.67 11.08
CA SER A 301 -30.64 10.28 11.93
C SER A 301 -31.46 11.51 12.32
N PRO A 302 -32.80 11.48 12.22
CA PRO A 302 -33.67 12.58 12.66
C PRO A 302 -33.55 12.89 14.16
N THR A 303 -33.04 11.96 14.96
CA THR A 303 -32.90 12.10 16.42
C THR A 303 -31.58 12.76 16.85
N GLY A 304 -30.71 13.13 15.91
CA GLY A 304 -29.32 13.50 16.21
C GLY A 304 -28.47 12.30 16.64
N GLY A 305 -27.15 12.49 16.72
CA GLY A 305 -26.16 11.48 17.10
C GLY A 305 -24.90 11.52 16.24
N ASP A 306 -23.87 10.79 16.66
CA ASP A 306 -22.66 10.58 15.87
C ASP A 306 -23.02 9.78 14.60
N PRO A 307 -22.82 10.33 13.38
CA PRO A 307 -23.19 9.64 12.15
C PRO A 307 -22.20 8.53 11.78
N PHE A 308 -21.09 8.36 12.51
CA PHE A 308 -20.07 7.39 12.19
C PHE A 308 -20.31 6.03 12.85
N VAL A 309 -20.12 4.98 12.05
CA VAL A 309 -19.92 3.63 12.55
C VAL A 309 -18.44 3.30 12.40
N ARG A 310 -17.82 2.85 13.50
CA ARG A 310 -16.38 2.57 13.58
C ARG A 310 -16.18 1.10 13.92
N TYR A 311 -15.48 0.38 13.05
CA TYR A 311 -15.00 -0.98 13.33
C TYR A 311 -13.55 -0.94 13.80
N ILE A 312 -13.18 -1.81 14.75
CA ILE A 312 -11.77 -2.03 15.06
C ILE A 312 -11.10 -2.80 13.92
N ASN A 313 -9.86 -2.45 13.62
CA ASN A 313 -9.03 -3.22 12.72
C ASN A 313 -8.45 -4.41 13.46
N ARG A 314 -8.69 -5.65 12.98
CA ARG A 314 -8.22 -6.86 13.65
C ARG A 314 -7.98 -8.04 12.71
N TRP A 315 -7.07 -8.92 13.10
CA TRP A 315 -6.86 -10.22 12.46
C TRP A 315 -8.07 -11.16 12.65
N PRO A 316 -8.37 -12.01 11.66
CA PRO A 316 -9.45 -13.00 11.72
C PRO A 316 -9.06 -14.25 12.54
N LEU A 317 -8.57 -14.06 13.77
CA LEU A 317 -8.14 -15.17 14.61
C LEU A 317 -9.31 -15.97 15.17
N GLU A 318 -9.31 -17.27 14.86
CA GLU A 318 -10.22 -18.27 15.42
C GLU A 318 -9.41 -19.40 16.06
N LYS A 319 -9.82 -19.85 17.25
CA LYS A 319 -9.18 -21.00 17.90
C LYS A 319 -9.41 -22.26 17.07
N GLN A 320 -8.40 -23.12 16.99
CA GLN A 320 -8.54 -24.45 16.42
C GLN A 320 -9.54 -25.29 17.22
N ASP A 321 -9.43 -25.26 18.55
CA ASP A 321 -10.44 -25.76 19.48
C ASP A 321 -11.14 -24.59 20.19
N PRO A 322 -12.39 -24.24 19.81
CA PRO A 322 -13.15 -23.16 20.42
C PRO A 322 -13.47 -23.36 21.90
N THR A 323 -13.41 -24.60 22.40
CA THR A 323 -13.78 -24.95 23.78
C THR A 323 -12.59 -24.90 24.74
N ALA A 324 -11.37 -25.02 24.22
CA ALA A 324 -10.16 -24.96 25.02
C ALA A 324 -9.87 -23.53 25.51
N ALA A 325 -9.44 -23.43 26.78
CA ALA A 325 -9.02 -22.15 27.37
C ALA A 325 -7.84 -21.54 26.60
N LEU A 326 -6.88 -22.38 26.20
CA LEU A 326 -5.73 -22.05 25.37
C LEU A 326 -5.71 -23.00 24.17
N SER A 327 -5.63 -22.46 22.96
CA SER A 327 -5.60 -23.24 21.72
C SER A 327 -4.81 -22.49 20.65
N PRO A 328 -4.05 -23.17 19.77
CA PRO A 328 -3.48 -22.50 18.62
C PRO A 328 -4.59 -21.94 17.71
N PRO A 329 -4.30 -20.89 16.93
CA PRO A 329 -5.26 -20.42 15.94
C PRO A 329 -5.39 -21.43 14.79
N ARG A 330 -6.55 -21.44 14.12
CA ARG A 330 -6.75 -22.20 12.87
C ARG A 330 -5.77 -21.76 11.79
N GLN A 331 -5.49 -20.47 11.74
CA GLN A 331 -4.49 -19.85 10.88
C GLN A 331 -3.67 -18.87 11.72
N PRO A 332 -2.36 -19.12 11.92
CA PRO A 332 -1.50 -18.17 12.61
C PRO A 332 -1.25 -16.92 11.76
N ILE A 333 -0.91 -15.82 12.42
CA ILE A 333 -0.42 -14.61 11.76
C ILE A 333 1.05 -14.84 11.42
N VAL A 334 1.33 -15.12 10.16
CA VAL A 334 2.69 -15.39 9.69
C VAL A 334 3.32 -14.10 9.19
N PHE A 335 4.45 -13.71 9.78
CA PHE A 335 5.32 -12.65 9.27
C PHE A 335 6.57 -13.23 8.61
N TRP A 336 6.99 -12.68 7.49
CA TRP A 336 8.22 -13.05 6.81
C TRP A 336 9.28 -11.97 6.96
N ILE A 337 10.49 -12.34 7.38
CA ILE A 337 11.64 -11.43 7.35
C ILE A 337 12.19 -11.41 5.94
N GLU A 338 12.15 -10.25 5.27
CA GLU A 338 12.64 -10.15 3.89
C GLU A 338 14.16 -10.37 3.80
N ASN A 339 14.64 -10.70 2.60
CA ASN A 339 16.05 -11.01 2.37
C ASN A 339 16.98 -9.80 2.53
N ALA A 340 16.47 -8.57 2.41
CA ALA A 340 17.24 -7.34 2.60
C ALA A 340 17.63 -7.08 4.06
N VAL A 341 16.92 -7.67 5.03
CA VAL A 341 17.26 -7.53 6.46
C VAL A 341 18.64 -8.15 6.73
N PRO A 342 19.59 -7.41 7.33
CA PRO A 342 20.92 -7.93 7.65
C PRO A 342 20.85 -9.16 8.57
N GLN A 343 21.65 -10.19 8.25
CA GLN A 343 21.56 -11.51 8.89
C GLN A 343 21.69 -11.47 10.41
N GLU A 344 22.54 -10.57 10.92
CA GLU A 344 22.77 -10.38 12.35
C GLU A 344 21.55 -9.93 13.15
N TYR A 345 20.59 -9.25 12.50
CA TYR A 345 19.42 -8.68 13.17
C TYR A 345 18.21 -9.60 13.10
N ARG A 346 18.18 -10.56 12.18
CA ARG A 346 17.02 -11.43 11.91
C ARG A 346 16.55 -12.20 13.15
N ALA A 347 17.48 -12.67 13.98
CA ALA A 347 17.14 -13.40 15.21
C ALA A 347 16.45 -12.48 16.24
N ALA A 348 16.97 -11.27 16.44
CA ALA A 348 16.40 -10.31 17.38
C ALA A 348 15.04 -9.77 16.90
N ILE A 349 14.90 -9.53 15.59
CA ILE A 349 13.64 -9.13 14.96
C ILE A 349 12.58 -10.22 15.16
N ARG A 350 12.94 -11.48 14.90
CA ARG A 350 12.08 -12.65 15.15
C ARG A 350 11.59 -12.70 16.58
N GLU A 351 12.53 -12.67 17.53
CA GLU A 351 12.21 -12.70 18.95
C GLU A 351 11.29 -11.55 19.35
N GLY A 352 11.58 -10.32 18.91
CA GLY A 352 10.77 -9.14 19.22
C GLY A 352 9.33 -9.22 18.70
N VAL A 353 9.12 -9.81 17.52
CA VAL A 353 7.77 -10.02 16.96
C VAL A 353 7.04 -11.17 17.65
N GLU A 354 7.73 -12.30 17.87
CA GLU A 354 7.16 -13.46 18.56
C GLU A 354 6.86 -13.17 20.04
N TRP A 355 7.49 -12.16 20.65
CA TRP A 355 7.22 -11.74 22.02
C TRP A 355 5.76 -11.37 22.27
N TRP A 356 5.05 -10.89 21.24
CA TRP A 356 3.61 -10.61 21.32
C TRP A 356 2.76 -11.85 21.60
N ASN A 357 3.30 -13.06 21.40
CA ASN A 357 2.60 -14.29 21.78
C ASN A 357 2.27 -14.35 23.27
N GLU A 358 3.03 -13.71 24.16
CA GLU A 358 2.67 -13.62 25.59
C GLU A 358 1.31 -12.93 25.81
N ALA A 359 1.00 -11.90 25.01
CA ALA A 359 -0.28 -11.22 25.06
C ALA A 359 -1.39 -12.08 24.45
N PHE A 360 -1.10 -12.79 23.36
CA PHE A 360 -2.05 -13.70 22.71
C PHE A 360 -2.39 -14.91 23.57
N GLU A 361 -1.45 -15.45 24.34
CA GLU A 361 -1.68 -16.54 25.29
C GLU A 361 -2.70 -16.13 26.35
N ARG A 362 -2.60 -14.89 26.85
CA ARG A 362 -3.60 -14.31 27.77
C ARG A 362 -4.96 -14.10 27.10
N ALA A 363 -4.98 -13.88 25.78
CA ALA A 363 -6.19 -13.86 24.97
C ALA A 363 -6.71 -15.27 24.59
N GLY A 364 -6.03 -16.33 25.06
CA GLY A 364 -6.41 -17.72 24.84
C GLY A 364 -5.83 -18.37 23.58
N PHE A 365 -4.87 -17.73 22.91
CA PHE A 365 -4.20 -18.25 21.72
C PHE A 365 -2.75 -18.63 22.04
N SER A 366 -2.40 -19.91 21.88
CA SER A 366 -0.99 -20.32 21.93
C SER A 366 -0.36 -20.13 20.55
N GLN A 367 0.81 -19.50 20.46
CA GLN A 367 1.53 -19.30 19.18
C GLN A 367 0.65 -18.66 18.09
N ALA A 368 0.04 -17.53 18.42
CA ALA A 368 -0.79 -16.79 17.46
C ALA A 368 0.04 -16.17 16.32
N ILE A 369 1.27 -15.75 16.61
CA ILE A 369 2.21 -15.17 15.65
C ILE A 369 3.34 -16.16 15.39
N GLU A 370 3.68 -16.33 14.12
CA GLU A 370 4.83 -17.10 13.65
C GLU A 370 5.71 -16.22 12.77
N VAL A 371 7.03 -16.27 12.96
CA VAL A 371 7.97 -15.51 12.13
C VAL A 371 8.87 -16.44 11.34
N ARG A 372 8.86 -16.26 10.02
CA ARG A 372 9.63 -17.05 9.06
C ARG A 372 10.68 -16.21 8.37
N GLN A 373 11.70 -16.88 7.82
CA GLN A 373 12.66 -16.23 6.93
C GLN A 373 12.18 -16.38 5.50
N MET A 374 12.11 -15.29 4.74
CA MET A 374 11.87 -15.34 3.30
C MET A 374 12.93 -16.24 2.63
N PRO A 375 12.53 -17.24 1.81
CA PRO A 375 13.47 -18.03 1.03
C PRO A 375 14.26 -17.15 0.05
N PRO A 376 15.53 -17.47 -0.24
CA PRO A 376 16.31 -16.72 -1.23
C PRO A 376 15.77 -16.86 -2.66
N ASP A 377 15.05 -17.95 -2.93
CA ASP A 377 14.43 -18.33 -4.21
C ASP A 377 12.91 -18.13 -4.22
N ALA A 378 12.38 -17.32 -3.30
CA ALA A 378 10.97 -16.97 -3.27
C ALA A 378 10.52 -16.37 -4.61
N ASP A 379 9.38 -16.84 -5.11
CA ASP A 379 8.78 -16.41 -6.37
C ASP A 379 7.80 -15.23 -6.19
N TRP A 380 7.73 -14.67 -4.99
CA TRP A 380 6.86 -13.54 -4.62
C TRP A 380 7.69 -12.36 -4.10
N ASP A 381 7.11 -11.17 -4.22
CA ASP A 381 7.73 -9.90 -3.85
C ASP A 381 7.32 -9.49 -2.42
N PRO A 382 8.19 -8.85 -1.63
CA PRO A 382 7.83 -8.31 -0.32
C PRO A 382 6.61 -7.39 -0.24
N ALA A 383 6.13 -6.81 -1.35
CA ALA A 383 4.89 -6.01 -1.41
C ALA A 383 3.65 -6.80 -1.85
N ASP A 384 3.76 -8.11 -2.07
CA ASP A 384 2.65 -8.98 -2.43
C ASP A 384 1.68 -9.13 -1.24
N VAL A 385 0.44 -8.70 -1.43
CA VAL A 385 -0.61 -8.65 -0.37
C VAL A 385 -0.91 -10.01 0.28
N ARG A 386 -0.43 -11.11 -0.28
CA ARG A 386 -0.61 -12.45 0.31
C ARG A 386 0.28 -12.69 1.52
N TYR A 387 1.29 -11.86 1.76
CA TYR A 387 2.32 -12.09 2.77
C TYR A 387 2.49 -10.87 3.67
N ASN A 388 2.42 -11.05 4.98
CA ASN A 388 2.87 -10.00 5.91
C ASN A 388 4.40 -10.01 5.97
N VAL A 389 5.04 -8.87 5.71
CA VAL A 389 6.50 -8.82 5.59
C VAL A 389 7.11 -7.82 6.55
N ILE A 390 8.25 -8.20 7.14
CA ILE A 390 9.15 -7.31 7.88
C ILE A 390 10.26 -6.89 6.92
N ARG A 391 10.27 -5.60 6.62
CA ARG A 391 11.05 -4.94 5.59
C ARG A 391 12.18 -4.11 6.20
N TRP A 392 13.21 -3.88 5.41
CA TRP A 392 14.41 -3.11 5.74
C TRP A 392 14.57 -1.97 4.73
N SER A 393 14.54 -0.74 5.22
CA SER A 393 14.78 0.47 4.43
C SER A 393 16.04 1.18 4.91
N ASP A 394 16.65 1.95 4.03
CA ASP A 394 17.68 2.92 4.38
C ASP A 394 17.27 4.29 3.83
N SER A 395 17.52 5.32 4.60
CA SER A 395 17.00 6.67 4.37
C SER A 395 18.06 7.70 4.73
N TYR A 396 18.26 8.68 3.86
CA TYR A 396 19.12 9.82 4.16
C TYR A 396 18.55 10.67 5.30
N ALA A 397 17.24 10.93 5.25
CA ALA A 397 16.51 11.68 6.26
C ALA A 397 15.33 10.85 6.79
N PRO A 398 15.58 9.91 7.71
CA PRO A 398 14.53 9.05 8.24
C PRO A 398 13.50 9.86 9.02
N TRP A 399 12.24 9.71 8.66
CA TRP A 399 11.11 10.32 9.40
C TRP A 399 10.79 9.57 10.73
N ALA A 400 11.05 8.27 10.78
CA ALA A 400 10.80 7.37 11.89
C ALA A 400 11.74 6.16 11.80
N LEU A 401 11.97 5.52 12.95
CA LEU A 401 12.81 4.31 13.05
C LEU A 401 12.12 3.06 12.49
N GLY A 402 10.80 3.11 12.33
CA GLY A 402 10.01 2.08 11.69
C GLY A 402 8.56 2.50 11.50
N LEU A 403 7.89 1.83 10.56
CA LEU A 403 6.48 1.99 10.22
C LEU A 403 5.81 0.62 10.33
N GLY A 404 4.62 0.57 10.93
CA GLY A 404 3.79 -0.65 10.97
C GLY A 404 2.47 -0.44 10.24
N PRO A 405 2.47 -0.26 8.91
CA PRO A 405 1.24 -0.14 8.14
C PRO A 405 0.53 -1.50 8.10
N SER A 406 -0.80 -1.44 8.01
CA SER A 406 -1.64 -2.61 7.80
C SER A 406 -2.68 -2.29 6.73
N ARG A 407 -2.87 -3.20 5.79
CA ARG A 407 -3.93 -3.14 4.78
C ARG A 407 -5.18 -3.79 5.35
N VAL A 408 -6.31 -3.09 5.27
CA VAL A 408 -7.54 -3.48 5.97
C VAL A 408 -8.68 -3.51 4.98
N ASN A 409 -9.56 -4.51 5.08
CA ASN A 409 -10.83 -4.47 4.39
C ASN A 409 -11.71 -3.36 5.01
N PRO A 410 -11.94 -2.24 4.30
CA PRO A 410 -12.68 -1.09 4.85
C PRO A 410 -14.18 -1.39 5.03
N LEU A 411 -14.67 -2.52 4.52
CA LEU A 411 -16.04 -2.97 4.72
C LEU A 411 -16.23 -3.65 6.08
N THR A 412 -15.20 -4.29 6.61
CA THR A 412 -15.32 -5.17 7.79
C THR A 412 -14.39 -4.83 8.95
N GLY A 413 -13.31 -4.07 8.72
CA GLY A 413 -12.23 -3.88 9.71
C GLY A 413 -11.31 -5.10 9.84
N GLU A 414 -11.34 -6.02 8.87
CA GLU A 414 -10.42 -7.14 8.84
C GLU A 414 -9.04 -6.72 8.35
N ILE A 415 -7.99 -7.02 9.11
CA ILE A 415 -6.62 -6.85 8.62
C ILE A 415 -6.33 -7.97 7.61
N LEU A 416 -5.95 -7.58 6.40
CA LEU A 416 -5.67 -8.46 5.28
C LEU A 416 -4.17 -8.74 5.15
N ASP A 417 -3.37 -7.70 5.38
CA ASP A 417 -1.93 -7.70 5.17
C ASP A 417 -1.25 -6.65 6.09
N ALA A 418 0.04 -6.84 6.38
CA ALA A 418 0.86 -5.92 7.16
C ALA A 418 2.34 -5.95 6.74
N ASP A 419 2.82 -4.80 6.24
CA ASP A 419 4.19 -4.59 5.77
C ASP A 419 5.01 -3.73 6.75
N VAL A 420 5.55 -4.33 7.80
CA VAL A 420 6.34 -3.61 8.80
C VAL A 420 7.67 -3.17 8.21
N VAL A 421 7.92 -1.87 8.10
CA VAL A 421 9.20 -1.32 7.61
C VAL A 421 10.07 -0.90 8.79
N LEU A 422 11.29 -1.43 8.87
CA LEU A 422 12.32 -0.96 9.79
C LEU A 422 13.34 -0.14 9.01
N ASP A 423 13.64 1.06 9.50
CA ASP A 423 14.68 1.90 8.92
C ASP A 423 16.04 1.57 9.56
N ALA A 424 17.09 1.47 8.75
CA ALA A 424 18.43 1.12 9.19
C ALA A 424 18.97 2.06 10.28
N SER A 425 18.50 3.32 10.31
CA SER A 425 18.84 4.29 11.37
C SER A 425 18.48 3.82 12.78
N VAL A 426 17.56 2.85 12.93
CA VAL A 426 17.24 2.24 14.23
C VAL A 426 18.47 1.67 14.92
N ILE A 427 19.42 1.12 14.17
CA ILE A 427 20.65 0.55 14.72
C ILE A 427 21.55 1.67 15.28
N GLY A 428 21.71 2.76 14.53
CA GLY A 428 22.46 3.93 14.97
C GLY A 428 21.84 4.55 16.21
N TYR A 429 20.51 4.72 16.21
CA TYR A 429 19.75 5.24 17.34
C TYR A 429 19.95 4.37 18.60
N LEU A 430 19.75 3.05 18.50
CA LEU A 430 19.92 2.14 19.64
C LEU A 430 21.36 2.13 20.17
N THR A 431 22.34 2.20 19.26
CA THR A 431 23.77 2.27 19.62
C THR A 431 24.07 3.55 20.41
N GLN A 432 23.57 4.70 19.95
CA GLN A 432 23.76 5.98 20.64
C GLN A 432 23.09 6.00 22.01
N GLN A 433 21.86 5.46 22.12
CA GLN A 433 21.15 5.34 23.40
C GLN A 433 21.94 4.48 24.39
N TYR A 434 22.47 3.35 23.92
CA TYR A 434 23.31 2.47 24.73
C TYR A 434 24.59 3.16 25.23
N GLN A 435 25.31 3.85 24.35
CA GLN A 435 26.54 4.56 24.72
C GLN A 435 26.26 5.67 25.75
N THR A 436 25.18 6.43 25.55
CA THR A 436 24.75 7.50 26.46
C THR A 436 24.40 6.93 27.84
N PHE A 437 23.65 5.83 27.87
CA PHE A 437 23.29 5.14 29.10
C PHE A 437 24.54 4.61 29.82
N SER A 438 25.43 3.93 29.10
CA SER A 438 26.65 3.35 29.67
C SER A 438 27.61 4.42 30.20
N ALA A 439 27.73 5.55 29.51
CA ALA A 439 28.53 6.69 29.96
C ALA A 439 27.98 7.32 31.25
N SER A 440 26.65 7.33 31.43
CA SER A 440 26.03 7.94 32.63
C SER A 440 26.10 7.06 33.89
N LEU A 441 26.22 5.73 33.74
CA LEU A 441 26.29 4.77 34.86
C LEU A 441 27.71 4.27 35.19
N GLY A 442 28.66 4.46 34.28
CA GLY A 442 29.93 3.75 34.26
C GLY A 442 29.77 2.35 33.66
N ALA A 443 30.75 1.92 32.85
CA ALA A 443 30.65 0.70 32.06
C ALA A 443 30.38 -0.58 32.89
N GLU A 444 31.02 -0.72 34.05
CA GLU A 444 30.83 -1.89 34.93
C GLU A 444 29.41 -1.97 35.49
N THR A 445 28.86 -0.84 35.93
CA THR A 445 27.49 -0.75 36.47
C THR A 445 26.46 -1.02 35.38
N ALA A 446 26.67 -0.48 34.17
CA ALA A 446 25.78 -0.70 33.03
C ALA A 446 25.76 -2.19 32.62
N THR A 447 26.93 -2.82 32.54
CA THR A 447 27.06 -4.26 32.23
C THR A 447 26.38 -5.12 33.28
N ALA A 448 26.61 -4.87 34.57
CA ALA A 448 25.97 -5.61 35.66
C ALA A 448 24.44 -5.49 35.63
N LEU A 449 23.90 -4.30 35.35
CA LEU A 449 22.46 -4.08 35.24
C LEU A 449 21.84 -4.80 34.03
N LEU A 450 22.53 -4.85 32.89
CA LEU A 450 22.05 -5.56 31.70
C LEU A 450 22.08 -7.08 31.89
N GLN A 451 23.11 -7.60 32.56
CA GLN A 451 23.18 -9.02 32.94
C GLN A 451 21.99 -9.42 33.84
N LEU A 452 21.59 -8.55 34.79
CA LEU A 452 20.45 -8.78 35.68
C LEU A 452 19.10 -8.83 34.95
N CYS A 453 19.00 -8.23 33.76
CA CYS A 453 17.79 -8.25 32.94
C CYS A 453 17.67 -9.52 32.06
N GLY A 454 18.55 -10.51 32.21
CA GLY A 454 18.49 -11.76 31.43
C GLY A 454 18.88 -11.61 29.96
N HIS A 455 19.36 -10.43 29.56
CA HIS A 455 19.87 -10.15 28.22
C HIS A 455 21.35 -9.74 28.31
N PRO A 456 22.27 -10.69 28.54
CA PRO A 456 23.69 -10.39 28.44
C PRO A 456 23.99 -10.01 26.98
N LEU A 457 24.13 -8.71 26.71
CA LEU A 457 24.50 -8.13 25.42
C LEU A 457 25.93 -8.50 24.96
N GLU A 458 26.63 -9.27 25.79
CA GLU A 458 28.05 -9.60 25.70
C GLU A 458 28.39 -10.40 24.43
N ASP A 459 27.45 -11.16 23.86
CA ASP A 459 27.83 -12.11 22.81
C ASP A 459 27.77 -11.58 21.37
N ARG A 460 27.14 -10.43 21.08
CA ARG A 460 27.04 -9.97 19.67
C ARG A 460 27.16 -8.47 19.42
N LEU A 461 26.55 -7.62 20.23
CA LEU A 461 26.54 -6.17 19.97
C LEU A 461 27.83 -5.52 20.50
N LEU A 462 28.23 -5.83 21.75
CA LEU A 462 29.44 -5.29 22.38
C LEU A 462 30.73 -5.77 21.70
N ALA A 463 30.81 -7.04 21.31
CA ALA A 463 31.98 -7.60 20.62
C ALA A 463 32.22 -6.99 19.22
N ARG A 464 31.18 -6.46 18.57
CA ARG A 464 31.29 -5.78 17.27
C ARG A 464 31.58 -4.29 17.42
N LEU A 465 31.02 -3.64 18.43
CA LEU A 465 31.24 -2.21 18.70
C LEU A 465 32.63 -1.90 19.28
N THR A 466 33.30 -2.90 19.87
CA THR A 466 34.67 -2.75 20.44
C THR A 466 35.79 -3.02 19.43
N ARG A 467 35.46 -3.42 18.19
CA ARG A 467 36.45 -3.70 17.13
C ARG A 467 36.83 -2.46 16.30
N SER A 468 36.63 -1.25 16.82
CA SER A 468 37.09 0.01 16.20
C SER A 468 38.39 0.56 16.77
N ASP A 469 39.01 -0.08 17.77
CA ASP A 469 40.29 0.37 18.32
C ASP A 469 41.43 -0.55 17.91
N GLY A 470 41.99 -0.30 16.71
CA GLY A 470 43.27 -0.90 16.32
C GLY A 470 43.54 -0.90 14.82
N ALA A 471 44.29 0.10 14.36
CA ALA A 471 44.94 0.24 13.04
C ALA A 471 44.09 0.75 11.87
N VAL A 472 43.65 2.01 11.96
CA VAL A 472 43.57 2.86 10.76
C VAL A 472 45.00 3.23 10.37
N THR A 473 45.58 2.51 9.40
CA THR A 473 46.72 3.03 8.66
C THR A 473 46.20 4.08 7.69
N GLN A 474 46.59 5.33 7.91
CA GLN A 474 46.31 6.45 7.01
C GLN A 474 46.89 6.16 5.62
N PRO A 475 46.14 6.33 4.52
CA PRO A 475 46.76 6.40 3.20
C PRO A 475 47.46 7.74 3.07
N VAL A 476 48.79 7.70 3.11
CA VAL A 476 49.65 8.78 2.66
C VAL A 476 49.43 8.94 1.16
N TRP A 477 48.79 10.04 0.76
CA TRP A 477 48.82 10.49 -0.63
C TRP A 477 50.22 11.08 -0.90
N ALA A 478 50.99 10.39 -1.73
CA ALA A 478 52.24 10.91 -2.30
C ALA A 478 52.31 10.54 -3.79
N GLY A 479 52.49 11.56 -4.62
CA GLY A 479 52.92 11.45 -6.02
C GLY A 479 51.81 11.52 -7.05
#